data_AF-A0A946DPK2-F1
#
_entry.id   AF-A0A946DPK2-F1
#
_cell.length_a   1.000
_cell.length_b   1.000
_cell.length_c   1.000
_cell.angle_alpha   90.00
_cell.angle_beta   90.00
_cell.angle_gamma   90.00
#
_symmetry.space_group_name_H-M   'P 1'
#
loop_
_entity.id
_entity.type
_entity.pdbx_description
1 polymer ?
#
loop_
_entity_poly.entity_id
_entity_poly.type
_entity_poly.pdbx_seq_one_letter_code
_entity_poly.pdbx_strand_id
1 'polypeptide(L)'
;MFRQLGCLFGIVTLCTTQVGIAANEVAAPEWIWASPARTVAQQPCLFANFEVTGRVRSARLSGAVDYAHAIVYVNGHRVGSREPYGTQLETDVSEKLKPGKNTVGICCRSVDGPAAVFLRLDLELEDGRKQTVVTDSRWRSVVIGGDRLDWPSLKAAKLLPVTTFGRVARFPWGETTDTVTVRPLDDYTQWKQAEGTAAGTDPATFQLPPGFEIELLRSSKQGEDSWVAMSFDRKGRLVVAKEKQGLLRFTLPQSNTEQMQVETINEKLRECRGLLFAHDSLYAMANNDKGLYRLRDTNGDDQFDEVRLLKTFDGSVGHGRNQLVLGPDGMIYAIFGDSVVEPQDAKHLPKSLAHPTSAETTQSGFLART
;
A
#
# COMPACT_ATOMS: atom_id res chain seq x y z
N MET A 1 -32.75 36.27 -64.04
CA MET A 1 -31.63 37.14 -64.45
C MET A 1 -31.45 38.18 -63.34
N PHE A 2 -30.37 38.07 -62.55
CA PHE A 2 -29.77 39.00 -61.56
C PHE A 2 -30.65 40.09 -60.90
N ARG A 3 -30.69 40.24 -59.56
CA ARG A 3 -29.55 40.59 -58.70
C ARG A 3 -29.79 40.23 -57.22
N GLN A 4 -28.69 39.93 -56.54
CA GLN A 4 -28.50 39.73 -55.10
C GLN A 4 -28.88 40.98 -54.28
N LEU A 5 -29.50 40.77 -53.11
CA LEU A 5 -29.26 41.59 -51.92
C LEU A 5 -28.80 40.65 -50.80
N GLY A 6 -27.54 40.77 -50.40
CA GLY A 6 -26.99 40.10 -49.24
C GLY A 6 -27.37 40.86 -47.98
N CYS A 7 -27.99 40.16 -47.01
CA CYS A 7 -28.15 40.65 -45.65
C CYS A 7 -26.88 40.32 -44.85
N LEU A 8 -26.17 41.35 -44.38
CA LEU A 8 -25.14 41.22 -43.36
C LEU A 8 -25.80 40.84 -42.02
N PHE A 9 -25.49 39.66 -41.49
CA PHE A 9 -25.68 39.35 -40.07
C PHE A 9 -24.38 39.73 -39.34
N GLY A 10 -24.43 40.79 -38.53
CA GLY A 10 -23.35 41.13 -37.61
C GLY A 10 -23.30 40.14 -36.45
N ILE A 11 -22.24 39.32 -36.39
CA ILE A 11 -21.95 38.47 -35.23
C ILE A 11 -21.28 39.36 -34.18
N VAL A 12 -22.01 39.70 -33.11
CA VAL A 12 -21.43 40.29 -31.91
C VAL A 12 -20.71 39.17 -31.16
N THR A 13 -19.38 39.17 -31.21
CA THR A 13 -18.56 38.25 -30.40
C THR A 13 -18.43 38.85 -29.00
N LEU A 14 -19.23 38.36 -28.05
CA LEU A 14 -19.02 38.65 -26.63
C LEU A 14 -17.77 37.87 -26.18
N CYS A 15 -16.67 38.60 -26.01
CA CYS A 15 -15.44 38.09 -25.42
C CYS A 15 -15.61 38.10 -23.90
N THR A 16 -16.11 37.01 -23.31
CA THR A 16 -16.11 36.83 -21.86
C THR A 16 -14.71 36.39 -21.43
N THR A 17 -13.93 37.33 -20.88
CA THR A 17 -12.69 37.00 -20.17
C THR A 17 -13.06 36.22 -18.90
N GLN A 18 -12.99 34.90 -18.96
CA GLN A 18 -12.98 34.07 -17.77
C GLN A 18 -11.70 34.38 -16.98
N VAL A 19 -11.84 35.17 -15.91
CA VAL A 19 -10.82 35.26 -14.87
C VAL A 19 -10.82 33.92 -14.16
N GLY A 20 -10.01 32.98 -14.64
CA GLY A 20 -9.71 31.76 -13.93
C GLY A 20 -8.97 32.13 -12.65
N ILE A 21 -9.62 31.95 -11.51
CA ILE A 21 -8.92 31.91 -10.21
C ILE A 21 -8.06 30.65 -10.28
N ALA A 22 -6.77 30.81 -10.63
CA ALA A 22 -5.80 29.75 -10.45
C ALA A 22 -5.71 29.50 -8.94
N ALA A 23 -6.37 28.44 -8.47
CA ALA A 23 -6.08 27.88 -7.17
C ALA A 23 -4.58 27.58 -7.16
N ASN A 24 -3.84 28.16 -6.21
CA ASN A 24 -2.46 27.79 -5.96
C ASN A 24 -2.46 26.29 -5.65
N GLU A 25 -2.09 25.46 -6.62
CA GLU A 25 -1.99 24.01 -6.43
C GLU A 25 -0.89 23.80 -5.39
N VAL A 26 -1.27 23.38 -4.18
CA VAL A 26 -0.32 23.03 -3.13
C VAL A 26 0.57 21.92 -3.69
N ALA A 27 1.88 22.14 -3.74
CA ALA A 27 2.81 21.19 -4.36
C ALA A 27 2.70 19.82 -3.68
N ALA A 28 2.30 18.81 -4.44
CA ALA A 28 2.20 17.44 -3.95
C ALA A 28 3.59 16.78 -4.00
N PRO A 29 4.03 16.09 -2.94
CA PRO A 29 5.30 15.37 -2.97
C PRO A 29 5.25 14.19 -3.93
N GLU A 30 6.40 13.84 -4.50
CA GLU A 30 6.64 12.64 -5.28
C GLU A 30 7.49 11.64 -4.50
N TRP A 31 7.26 10.36 -4.76
CA TRP A 31 8.19 9.30 -4.36
C TRP A 31 9.47 9.42 -5.19
N ILE A 32 10.61 9.58 -4.53
CA ILE A 32 11.91 9.71 -5.20
C ILE A 32 12.91 8.68 -4.68
N TRP A 33 13.92 8.36 -5.51
CA TRP A 33 15.12 7.65 -5.10
C TRP A 33 16.34 8.07 -5.92
N ALA A 34 17.54 7.65 -5.53
CA ALA A 34 18.77 7.95 -6.27
C ALA A 34 18.82 7.25 -7.64
N SER A 35 19.28 7.98 -8.66
CA SER A 35 19.49 7.49 -10.03
C SER A 35 20.92 6.96 -10.24
N PRO A 36 21.19 6.13 -11.28
CA PRO A 36 20.25 5.62 -12.28
C PRO A 36 19.56 4.31 -11.90
N ALA A 37 20.01 3.60 -10.86
CA ALA A 37 19.46 2.31 -10.47
C ALA A 37 19.11 2.29 -8.97
N ARG A 38 18.00 1.59 -8.66
CA ARG A 38 17.65 1.17 -7.30
C ARG A 38 18.33 -0.18 -7.04
N THR A 39 19.30 -0.21 -6.13
CA THR A 39 20.00 -1.45 -5.75
C THR A 39 19.81 -1.75 -4.27
N VAL A 40 19.93 -3.03 -3.89
CA VAL A 40 19.92 -3.45 -2.48
C VAL A 40 21.13 -2.86 -1.75
N ALA A 41 20.95 -2.49 -0.48
CA ALA A 41 21.97 -1.87 0.37
C ALA A 41 22.55 -0.54 -0.16
N GLN A 42 21.90 0.10 -1.13
CA GLN A 42 22.26 1.43 -1.59
C GLN A 42 22.04 2.43 -0.46
N GLN A 43 23.02 3.33 -0.26
CA GLN A 43 22.95 4.34 0.78
C GLN A 43 22.96 5.77 0.22
N PRO A 44 21.84 6.27 -0.31
CA PRO A 44 21.78 7.65 -0.79
C PRO A 44 21.41 8.63 0.34
N CYS A 45 22.03 9.80 0.34
CA CYS A 45 21.48 11.01 0.97
C CYS A 45 20.85 11.88 -0.11
N LEU A 46 19.52 12.01 -0.08
CA LEU A 46 18.73 12.84 -0.98
C LEU A 46 18.43 14.18 -0.31
N PHE A 47 18.57 15.30 -1.02
CA PHE A 47 18.39 16.62 -0.42
C PHE A 47 17.95 17.68 -1.42
N ALA A 48 17.40 18.76 -0.86
CA ALA A 48 17.12 20.02 -1.55
C ALA A 48 17.62 21.21 -0.75
N ASN A 49 18.13 22.20 -1.47
CA ASN A 49 18.42 23.52 -0.91
C ASN A 49 17.26 24.45 -1.23
N PHE A 50 16.88 25.30 -0.28
CA PHE A 50 15.82 26.28 -0.44
C PHE A 50 16.12 27.55 0.36
N GLU A 51 15.46 28.64 0.00
CA GLU A 51 15.63 29.93 0.65
C GLU A 51 14.38 30.30 1.43
N VAL A 52 14.57 30.84 2.63
CA VAL A 52 13.51 31.31 3.53
C VAL A 52 13.66 32.82 3.71
N THR A 53 12.73 33.59 3.13
CA THR A 53 12.81 35.06 3.09
C THR A 53 12.06 35.70 4.27
N GLY A 54 12.44 35.37 5.50
CA GLY A 54 11.81 35.91 6.71
C GLY A 54 12.06 35.06 7.94
N ARG A 55 11.50 35.47 9.09
CA ARG A 55 11.52 34.67 10.31
C ARG A 55 10.44 33.59 10.23
N VAL A 56 10.82 32.35 10.56
CA VAL A 56 9.92 31.19 10.59
C VAL A 56 9.09 31.26 11.86
N ARG A 57 7.75 31.22 11.71
CA ARG A 57 6.81 31.10 12.81
C ARG A 57 6.57 29.63 13.17
N SER A 58 6.36 28.80 12.16
CA SER A 58 6.21 27.35 12.31
C SER A 58 6.71 26.62 11.07
N ALA A 59 7.16 25.39 11.26
CA ALA A 59 7.57 24.51 10.17
C ALA A 59 7.30 23.05 10.54
N ARG A 60 6.37 22.41 9.83
CA ARG A 60 6.02 21.00 10.00
C ARG A 60 6.66 20.19 8.88
N LEU A 61 7.50 19.24 9.27
CA LEU A 61 8.06 18.26 8.35
C LEU A 61 7.27 16.96 8.46
N SER A 62 6.83 16.43 7.32
CA SER A 62 6.27 15.09 7.20
C SER A 62 6.90 14.28 6.09
N GLY A 63 6.80 12.95 6.16
CA GLY A 63 7.33 12.09 5.11
C GLY A 63 7.38 10.62 5.48
N ALA A 64 7.50 9.74 4.51
CA ALA A 64 7.68 8.32 4.75
C ALA A 64 8.78 7.75 3.85
N VAL A 65 9.24 6.59 4.26
CA VAL A 65 10.21 5.78 3.50
C VAL A 65 9.61 4.39 3.36
N ASP A 66 9.81 3.79 2.19
CA ASP A 66 9.46 2.41 1.94
C ASP A 66 10.72 1.63 1.51
N TYR A 67 10.82 0.38 1.93
CA TYR A 67 11.97 -0.50 1.68
C TYR A 67 13.34 0.12 2.01
N ALA A 68 13.42 1.01 2.99
CA ALA A 68 14.69 1.55 3.46
C ALA A 68 14.64 2.04 4.91
N HIS A 69 15.78 1.95 5.59
CA HIS A 69 16.03 2.71 6.81
C HIS A 69 16.36 4.14 6.43
N ALA A 70 15.97 5.13 7.24
CA ALA A 70 16.21 6.53 6.93
C ALA A 70 16.46 7.40 8.17
N ILE A 71 17.28 8.44 8.00
CA ILE A 71 17.46 9.54 8.96
C ILE A 71 17.23 10.86 8.23
N VAL A 72 16.33 11.69 8.78
CA VAL A 72 15.98 13.00 8.22
C VAL A 72 16.83 14.09 8.88
N TYR A 73 17.32 15.00 8.06
CA TYR A 73 18.19 16.10 8.44
C TYR A 73 17.64 17.45 7.97
N VAL A 74 17.74 18.47 8.82
CA VAL A 74 17.52 19.87 8.48
C VAL A 74 18.76 20.65 8.88
N ASN A 75 19.39 21.34 7.93
CA ASN A 75 20.65 22.08 8.11
C ASN A 75 21.76 21.24 8.78
N GLY A 76 21.82 19.94 8.45
CA GLY A 76 22.80 18.99 9.01
C GLY A 76 22.45 18.46 10.41
N HIS A 77 21.36 18.92 11.03
CA HIS A 77 20.88 18.40 12.31
C HIS A 77 19.87 17.26 12.08
N ARG A 78 20.04 16.15 12.79
CA ARG A 78 19.09 15.03 12.78
C ARG A 78 17.78 15.48 13.43
N VAL A 79 16.66 15.28 12.72
CA VAL A 79 15.30 15.63 13.19
C VAL A 79 14.38 14.41 13.32
N GLY A 80 14.75 13.26 12.75
CA GLY A 80 13.96 12.04 12.87
C GLY A 80 14.64 10.85 12.21
N SER A 81 14.09 9.66 12.44
CA SER A 81 14.49 8.43 11.73
C SER A 81 13.28 7.56 11.42
N ARG A 82 13.38 6.73 10.38
CA ARG A 82 12.34 5.79 9.97
C ARG A 82 12.91 4.43 9.64
N GLU A 83 12.19 3.40 10.06
CA GLU A 83 12.45 2.01 9.70
C GLU A 83 11.69 1.65 8.42
N PRO A 84 12.13 0.62 7.67
CA PRO A 84 11.35 0.06 6.57
C PRO A 84 9.92 -0.24 7.03
N TYR A 85 8.92 0.18 6.23
CA TYR A 85 7.49 -0.02 6.52
C TYR A 85 6.99 0.69 7.79
N GLY A 86 7.77 1.64 8.34
CA GLY A 86 7.37 2.44 9.48
C GLY A 86 6.24 3.43 9.15
N THR A 87 5.58 3.93 10.19
CA THR A 87 4.58 4.99 10.04
C THR A 87 5.21 6.30 9.56
N GLN A 88 4.38 7.21 9.04
CA GLN A 88 4.83 8.52 8.58
C GLN A 88 5.58 9.31 9.67
N LEU A 89 6.63 10.02 9.29
CA LEU A 89 7.27 11.07 10.08
C LEU A 89 6.39 12.29 10.10
N GLU A 90 6.18 12.82 11.29
CA GLU A 90 5.65 14.16 11.52
C GLU A 90 6.43 14.78 12.67
N THR A 91 7.03 15.95 12.43
CA THR A 91 7.82 16.64 13.44
C THR A 91 7.88 18.13 13.17
N ASP A 92 7.93 18.93 14.22
CA ASP A 92 8.21 20.37 14.11
C ASP A 92 9.72 20.59 13.95
N VAL A 93 10.10 21.36 12.94
CA VAL A 93 11.51 21.68 12.63
C VAL A 93 11.78 23.19 12.63
N SER A 94 10.86 23.98 13.20
CA SER A 94 10.91 25.45 13.17
C SER A 94 12.25 25.98 13.70
N GLU A 95 12.72 25.44 14.81
CA GLU A 95 13.99 25.82 15.46
C GLU A 95 15.24 25.41 14.67
N LYS A 96 15.10 24.55 13.66
CA LYS A 96 16.23 24.08 12.83
C LYS A 96 16.39 24.90 11.57
N LEU A 97 15.47 25.82 11.30
CA LEU A 97 15.46 26.69 10.13
C LEU A 97 15.96 28.08 10.47
N LYS A 98 16.41 28.80 9.45
CA LYS A 98 16.92 30.17 9.57
C LYS A 98 16.53 31.01 8.36
N PRO A 99 16.48 32.35 8.48
CA PRO A 99 16.40 33.21 7.30
C PRO A 99 17.58 32.95 6.34
N GLY A 100 17.31 33.01 5.03
CA GLY A 100 18.28 32.72 3.98
C GLY A 100 18.33 31.24 3.60
N LYS A 101 19.54 30.74 3.30
CA LYS A 101 19.74 29.39 2.75
C LYS A 101 19.56 28.30 3.81
N ASN A 102 18.73 27.32 3.48
CA ASN A 102 18.49 26.11 4.26
C ASN A 102 18.64 24.87 3.39
N THR A 103 18.89 23.73 4.04
CA THR A 103 18.92 22.42 3.40
C THR A 103 18.04 21.46 4.19
N VAL A 104 17.22 20.69 3.47
CA VAL A 104 16.50 19.52 4.01
C VAL A 104 16.95 18.29 3.24
N GLY A 105 17.10 17.17 3.93
CA GLY A 105 17.42 15.93 3.26
C GLY A 105 17.20 14.69 4.11
N ILE A 106 17.40 13.54 3.49
CA ILE A 106 17.21 12.23 4.08
C ILE A 106 18.31 11.30 3.62
N CYS A 107 19.00 10.70 4.59
CA CYS A 107 20.00 9.67 4.36
C CYS A 107 19.37 8.30 4.59
N CYS A 108 19.44 7.45 3.59
CA CYS A 108 18.76 6.16 3.58
C CYS A 108 19.72 4.98 3.43
N ARG A 109 19.28 3.77 3.80
CA ARG A 109 19.87 2.49 3.41
C ARG A 109 18.75 1.57 2.93
N SER A 110 18.75 1.19 1.65
CA SER A 110 17.73 0.28 1.12
C SER A 110 17.85 -1.13 1.69
N VAL A 111 16.70 -1.77 1.86
CA VAL A 111 16.56 -3.22 2.04
C VAL A 111 16.08 -3.84 0.72
N ASP A 112 15.77 -5.14 0.72
CA ASP A 112 15.24 -5.80 -0.46
C ASP A 112 13.86 -5.25 -0.82
N GLY A 113 13.70 -4.75 -2.06
CA GLY A 113 12.47 -4.18 -2.59
C GLY A 113 12.60 -2.78 -3.21
N PRO A 114 11.48 -2.18 -3.66
CA PRO A 114 11.47 -0.93 -4.44
C PRO A 114 11.64 0.32 -3.55
N ALA A 115 12.86 0.52 -3.02
CA ALA A 115 13.19 1.65 -2.14
C ALA A 115 12.75 3.00 -2.72
N ALA A 116 12.03 3.77 -1.89
CA ALA A 116 11.53 5.09 -2.24
C ALA A 116 11.30 5.92 -0.98
N VAL A 117 11.38 7.24 -1.12
CA VAL A 117 11.10 8.18 -0.04
C VAL A 117 10.31 9.37 -0.54
N PHE A 118 9.51 9.97 0.33
CA PHE A 118 9.03 11.33 0.12
C PHE A 118 9.17 12.16 1.40
N LEU A 119 9.28 13.47 1.23
CA LEU A 119 9.22 14.45 2.30
C LEU A 119 8.40 15.67 1.85
N ARG A 120 7.72 16.27 2.82
CA ARG A 120 7.03 17.54 2.71
C ARG A 120 7.40 18.39 3.91
N LEU A 121 7.70 19.66 3.67
CA LEU A 121 7.98 20.66 4.69
C LEU A 121 7.08 21.85 4.42
N ASP A 122 6.12 22.09 5.31
CA ASP A 122 5.25 23.26 5.28
C ASP A 122 5.72 24.28 6.29
N LEU A 123 6.00 25.50 5.83
CA LEU A 123 6.45 26.62 6.63
C LEU A 123 5.40 27.73 6.64
N GLU A 124 5.24 28.38 7.79
CA GLU A 124 4.58 29.67 7.93
C GLU A 124 5.59 30.67 8.49
N LEU A 125 5.70 31.84 7.86
CA LEU A 125 6.55 32.94 8.33
C LEU A 125 5.75 33.83 9.30
N GLU A 126 6.46 34.64 10.09
CA GLU A 126 5.81 35.58 11.02
C GLU A 126 4.90 36.61 10.32
N ASP A 127 5.15 36.91 9.05
CA ASP A 127 4.31 37.80 8.23
C ASP A 127 3.11 37.08 7.58
N GLY A 128 2.89 35.80 7.92
CA GLY A 128 1.79 34.97 7.44
C GLY A 128 2.01 34.33 6.06
N ARG A 129 3.12 34.62 5.37
CA ARG A 129 3.44 33.93 4.12
C ARG A 129 3.72 32.45 4.38
N LYS A 130 3.22 31.60 3.49
CA LYS A 130 3.44 30.15 3.54
C LYS A 130 4.38 29.70 2.43
N GLN A 131 5.20 28.70 2.73
CA GLN A 131 6.12 28.09 1.78
C GLN A 131 6.09 26.57 1.98
N THR A 132 6.05 25.83 0.88
CA THR A 132 6.07 24.37 0.92
C THR A 132 7.25 23.86 0.10
N VAL A 133 8.03 22.95 0.70
CA VAL A 133 9.12 22.23 0.03
C VAL A 133 8.74 20.76 0.00
N VAL A 134 8.79 20.14 -1.19
CA VAL A 134 8.44 18.73 -1.37
C VAL A 134 9.52 17.99 -2.13
N THR A 135 9.57 16.67 -1.95
CA THR A 135 10.34 15.77 -2.82
C THR A 135 9.81 15.78 -4.24
N ASP A 136 10.70 16.03 -5.20
CA ASP A 136 10.42 16.07 -6.62
C ASP A 136 11.72 15.86 -7.43
N SER A 137 11.62 15.91 -8.75
CA SER A 137 12.76 15.79 -9.68
C SER A 137 13.87 16.84 -9.53
N ARG A 138 13.68 17.93 -8.77
CA ARG A 138 14.70 18.95 -8.53
C ARG A 138 15.67 18.56 -7.42
N TRP A 139 15.32 17.56 -6.60
CA TRP A 139 16.20 17.04 -5.57
C TRP A 139 17.49 16.46 -6.17
N ARG A 140 18.51 16.38 -5.34
CA ARG A 140 19.80 15.77 -5.67
C ARG A 140 20.13 14.69 -4.67
N SER A 141 20.99 13.76 -5.06
CA SER A 141 21.48 12.70 -4.19
C SER A 141 23.00 12.68 -4.15
N VAL A 142 23.53 12.17 -3.05
CA VAL A 142 24.94 11.78 -2.88
C VAL A 142 24.94 10.37 -2.31
N VAL A 143 25.73 9.48 -2.89
CA VAL A 143 25.93 8.15 -2.32
C VAL A 143 26.91 8.27 -1.17
N ILE A 144 26.50 7.81 0.01
CA ILE A 144 27.37 7.64 1.17
C ILE A 144 27.75 6.16 1.30
N GLY A 145 28.80 5.88 2.08
CA GLY A 145 29.21 4.52 2.40
C GLY A 145 29.50 4.37 3.89
N GLY A 146 29.62 3.12 4.35
CA GLY A 146 29.87 2.78 5.76
C GLY A 146 28.60 2.43 6.53
N ASP A 147 28.76 2.16 7.83
CA ASP A 147 27.68 1.55 8.64
C ASP A 147 26.60 2.53 9.11
N ARG A 148 26.87 3.84 9.00
CA ARG A 148 26.06 4.92 9.57
C ARG A 148 25.43 5.79 8.49
N LEU A 149 24.22 6.27 8.76
CA LEU A 149 23.48 7.19 7.90
C LEU A 149 23.74 8.65 8.27
N ASP A 150 25.02 9.01 8.41
CA ASP A 150 25.43 10.35 8.82
C ASP A 150 25.34 11.35 7.65
N TRP A 151 25.01 12.60 7.96
CA TRP A 151 24.89 13.66 6.96
C TRP A 151 26.25 14.00 6.32
N PRO A 152 26.37 13.95 4.97
CA PRO A 152 27.64 14.17 4.31
C PRO A 152 27.98 15.66 4.14
N SER A 153 29.26 15.95 3.91
CA SER A 153 29.67 17.28 3.40
C SER A 153 29.28 17.43 1.93
N LEU A 154 28.36 18.35 1.64
CA LEU A 154 27.88 18.57 0.28
C LEU A 154 28.82 19.39 -0.61
N LYS A 155 29.82 20.09 -0.04
CA LYS A 155 30.69 21.02 -0.81
C LYS A 155 31.62 20.31 -1.80
N ALA A 156 32.05 19.08 -1.48
CA ALA A 156 32.98 18.30 -2.31
C ALA A 156 32.31 17.05 -2.92
N ALA A 157 31.01 16.88 -2.70
CA ALA A 157 30.31 15.68 -3.12
C ALA A 157 29.92 15.73 -4.61
N LYS A 158 30.06 14.60 -5.30
CA LYS A 158 29.48 14.41 -6.64
C LYS A 158 27.96 14.29 -6.50
N LEU A 159 27.24 15.32 -6.93
CA LEU A 159 25.79 15.33 -6.91
C LEU A 159 25.22 14.52 -8.08
N LEU A 160 24.30 13.63 -7.78
CA LEU A 160 23.57 12.81 -8.74
C LEU A 160 22.10 13.26 -8.79
N PRO A 161 21.40 13.05 -9.91
CA PRO A 161 19.96 13.26 -9.98
C PRO A 161 19.20 12.23 -9.13
N VAL A 162 17.89 12.45 -9.03
CA VAL A 162 16.93 11.51 -8.46
C VAL A 162 15.96 11.05 -9.54
N THR A 163 15.40 9.86 -9.38
CA THR A 163 14.30 9.33 -10.19
C THR A 163 12.99 9.53 -9.43
N THR A 164 11.95 10.03 -10.10
CA THR A 164 10.58 10.12 -9.56
C THR A 164 9.79 8.85 -9.92
N PHE A 165 8.95 8.39 -8.99
CA PHE A 165 8.05 7.25 -9.15
C PHE A 165 6.58 7.68 -9.05
N GLY A 166 6.31 8.95 -9.27
CA GLY A 166 4.96 9.53 -9.24
C GLY A 166 4.60 10.21 -7.92
N ARG A 167 3.47 10.92 -7.96
CA ARG A 167 2.93 11.67 -6.82
C ARG A 167 2.56 10.71 -5.69
N VAL A 168 2.84 11.14 -4.46
CA VAL A 168 2.43 10.42 -3.25
C VAL A 168 0.90 10.41 -3.18
N ALA A 169 0.33 9.21 -2.98
CA ALA A 169 -1.10 9.06 -2.82
C ALA A 169 -1.60 9.83 -1.60
N ARG A 170 -2.81 10.40 -1.69
CA ARG A 170 -3.39 11.17 -0.58
C ARG A 170 -3.52 10.33 0.71
N PHE A 171 -3.77 9.04 0.60
CA PHE A 171 -3.84 8.10 1.72
C PHE A 171 -2.95 6.87 1.46
N PRO A 172 -2.36 6.24 2.49
CA PRO A 172 -2.16 6.69 3.88
C PRO A 172 -1.12 7.80 4.13
N TRP A 173 -0.48 8.36 3.10
CA TRP A 173 0.74 9.17 3.28
C TRP A 173 0.60 10.68 3.02
N GLY A 174 -0.45 11.12 2.34
CA GLY A 174 -0.67 12.53 2.01
C GLY A 174 -1.37 13.30 3.13
N GLU A 175 -1.63 14.59 2.91
CA GLU A 175 -2.52 15.35 3.80
C GLU A 175 -3.93 14.79 3.68
N THR A 176 -4.34 14.01 4.67
CA THR A 176 -5.74 13.64 4.82
C THR A 176 -6.23 13.91 6.23
N THR A 177 -7.16 14.86 6.35
CA THR A 177 -8.31 14.73 7.23
C THR A 177 -9.26 13.61 6.78
N ASP A 178 -9.06 13.06 5.58
CA ASP A 178 -9.70 11.84 5.11
C ASP A 178 -8.95 10.60 5.62
N THR A 179 -9.10 10.29 6.89
CA THR A 179 -9.01 8.89 7.34
C THR A 179 -9.76 8.00 6.34
N VAL A 180 -9.35 6.74 6.13
CA VAL A 180 -10.26 5.74 5.55
C VAL A 180 -11.46 5.69 6.48
N THR A 181 -12.47 6.45 6.10
CA THR A 181 -13.70 6.64 6.83
C THR A 181 -14.70 6.09 5.85
N VAL A 182 -15.38 5.01 6.21
CA VAL A 182 -16.51 4.53 5.42
C VAL A 182 -17.48 5.69 5.31
N ARG A 183 -17.53 6.31 4.13
CA ARG A 183 -18.41 7.45 3.87
C ARG A 183 -19.82 6.92 3.66
N PRO A 184 -20.87 7.72 3.89
CA PRO A 184 -22.23 7.37 3.47
C PRO A 184 -22.36 7.07 1.96
N LEU A 185 -21.37 7.45 1.16
CA LEU A 185 -21.25 7.15 -0.27
C LEU A 185 -20.55 5.82 -0.56
N ASP A 186 -19.85 5.23 0.42
CA ASP A 186 -19.20 3.94 0.25
C ASP A 186 -20.29 2.87 0.32
N ASP A 187 -20.60 2.30 -0.85
CA ASP A 187 -21.65 1.32 -1.01
C ASP A 187 -21.21 -0.03 -0.41
N TYR A 188 -21.54 -0.26 0.86
CA TYR A 188 -21.38 -1.57 1.50
C TYR A 188 -22.02 -2.71 0.68
N THR A 189 -23.03 -2.40 -0.12
CA THR A 189 -23.73 -3.36 -0.97
C THR A 189 -23.15 -3.49 -2.38
N GLN A 190 -21.94 -2.98 -2.64
CA GLN A 190 -21.27 -3.14 -3.94
C GLN A 190 -21.19 -4.62 -4.37
N TRP A 191 -21.04 -5.55 -3.43
CA TRP A 191 -21.05 -7.00 -3.72
C TRP A 191 -22.34 -7.46 -4.42
N LYS A 192 -23.47 -6.76 -4.23
CA LYS A 192 -24.74 -7.07 -4.91
C LYS A 192 -24.69 -6.80 -6.41
N GLN A 193 -23.77 -5.97 -6.88
CA GLN A 193 -23.60 -5.73 -8.32
C GLN A 193 -23.14 -7.00 -9.06
N ALA A 194 -22.57 -7.98 -8.34
CA ALA A 194 -22.23 -9.29 -8.88
C ALA A 194 -23.42 -10.26 -8.90
N GLU A 195 -24.53 -9.98 -8.19
CA GLU A 195 -25.70 -10.87 -8.18
C GLU A 195 -26.28 -11.00 -9.60
N GLY A 196 -26.46 -12.25 -10.05
CA GLY A 196 -27.02 -12.55 -11.38
C GLY A 196 -26.04 -12.33 -12.54
N THR A 197 -24.79 -11.95 -12.29
CA THR A 197 -23.75 -11.85 -13.33
C THR A 197 -23.12 -13.23 -13.59
N ALA A 198 -22.85 -13.53 -14.86
CA ALA A 198 -22.27 -14.81 -15.28
C ALA A 198 -20.74 -14.78 -15.41
N ALA A 199 -20.14 -13.59 -15.40
CA ALA A 199 -18.71 -13.38 -15.57
C ALA A 199 -18.22 -12.27 -14.65
N GLY A 200 -16.94 -12.33 -14.28
CA GLY A 200 -16.26 -11.23 -13.61
C GLY A 200 -16.22 -9.97 -14.48
N THR A 201 -15.92 -8.84 -13.84
CA THR A 201 -15.83 -7.54 -14.49
C THR A 201 -14.89 -7.56 -15.69
N ASP A 202 -15.33 -6.98 -16.81
CA ASP A 202 -14.52 -6.83 -18.02
C ASP A 202 -13.26 -6.00 -17.74
N PRO A 203 -12.04 -6.53 -17.97
CA PRO A 203 -10.79 -5.78 -17.85
C PRO A 203 -10.76 -4.43 -18.58
N ALA A 204 -11.50 -4.29 -19.69
CA ALA A 204 -11.56 -3.05 -20.47
C ALA A 204 -12.23 -1.88 -19.72
N THR A 205 -12.93 -2.17 -18.61
CA THR A 205 -13.61 -1.16 -17.78
C THR A 205 -12.68 -0.49 -16.76
N PHE A 206 -11.48 -1.03 -16.56
CA PHE A 206 -10.51 -0.48 -15.61
C PHE A 206 -9.67 0.64 -16.24
N GLN A 207 -9.34 1.66 -15.45
CA GLN A 207 -8.34 2.65 -15.79
C GLN A 207 -6.99 2.25 -15.20
N LEU A 208 -5.99 2.06 -16.06
CA LEU A 208 -4.68 1.53 -15.67
C LEU A 208 -3.58 2.59 -15.83
N PRO A 209 -2.59 2.65 -14.91
CA PRO A 209 -1.38 3.42 -15.13
C PRO A 209 -0.59 2.92 -16.35
N PRO A 210 0.22 3.77 -17.01
CA PRO A 210 1.08 3.34 -18.11
C PRO A 210 1.98 2.16 -17.71
N GLY A 211 2.02 1.13 -18.56
CA GLY A 211 2.83 -0.08 -18.35
C GLY A 211 2.17 -1.20 -17.55
N PHE A 212 0.92 -1.03 -17.11
CA PHE A 212 0.12 -2.06 -16.46
C PHE A 212 -0.92 -2.66 -17.42
N GLU A 213 -1.23 -3.94 -17.23
CA GLU A 213 -2.22 -4.71 -17.97
C GLU A 213 -3.10 -5.50 -16.98
N ILE A 214 -4.37 -5.70 -17.33
CA ILE A 214 -5.30 -6.58 -16.60
C ILE A 214 -5.89 -7.57 -17.59
N GLU A 215 -5.96 -8.84 -17.17
CA GLU A 215 -6.58 -9.93 -17.91
C GLU A 215 -7.58 -10.68 -17.01
N LEU A 216 -8.75 -11.03 -17.58
CA LEU A 216 -9.71 -11.91 -16.91
C LEU A 216 -9.35 -13.36 -17.20
N LEU A 217 -8.74 -14.03 -16.22
CA LEU A 217 -8.32 -15.43 -16.39
C LEU A 217 -9.48 -16.44 -16.25
N ARG A 218 -10.40 -16.19 -15.32
CA ARG A 218 -11.51 -17.12 -15.03
C ARG A 218 -12.62 -16.45 -14.24
N SER A 219 -13.86 -16.82 -14.55
CA SER A 219 -15.02 -16.61 -13.66
C SER A 219 -15.43 -17.92 -13.00
N SER A 220 -15.91 -17.85 -11.76
CA SER A 220 -16.39 -19.04 -11.04
C SER A 220 -17.49 -19.74 -11.83
N LYS A 221 -17.37 -21.07 -11.97
CA LYS A 221 -18.36 -21.90 -12.66
C LYS A 221 -19.32 -22.56 -11.67
N GLN A 222 -20.42 -23.11 -12.20
CA GLN A 222 -21.34 -23.92 -11.41
C GLN A 222 -20.57 -25.02 -10.65
N GLY A 223 -20.78 -25.11 -9.33
CA GLY A 223 -20.07 -26.05 -8.46
C GLY A 223 -18.78 -25.53 -7.82
N GLU A 224 -18.26 -24.38 -8.28
CA GLU A 224 -17.05 -23.76 -7.72
C GLU A 224 -17.33 -22.78 -6.57
N ASP A 225 -18.60 -22.44 -6.32
CA ASP A 225 -19.03 -21.52 -5.25
C ASP A 225 -18.42 -20.11 -5.36
N SER A 226 -18.68 -19.23 -4.40
CA SER A 226 -17.90 -17.99 -4.26
C SER A 226 -16.49 -18.31 -3.78
N TRP A 227 -15.51 -17.51 -4.17
CA TRP A 227 -14.11 -17.67 -3.75
C TRP A 227 -13.75 -16.65 -2.67
N VAL A 228 -13.27 -17.11 -1.52
CA VAL A 228 -13.09 -16.26 -0.31
C VAL A 228 -11.63 -16.13 0.15
N ALA A 229 -10.73 -16.97 -0.37
CA ALA A 229 -9.30 -16.83 -0.12
C ALA A 229 -8.51 -17.43 -1.29
N MET A 230 -7.28 -16.96 -1.46
CA MET A 230 -6.35 -17.52 -2.46
C MET A 230 -4.90 -17.46 -1.97
N SER A 231 -4.06 -18.35 -2.50
CA SER A 231 -2.61 -18.34 -2.29
C SER A 231 -1.90 -19.04 -3.45
N PHE A 232 -0.64 -18.70 -3.72
CA PHE A 232 0.15 -19.45 -4.69
C PHE A 232 0.86 -20.63 -4.01
N ASP A 233 0.93 -21.77 -4.68
CA ASP A 233 1.77 -22.88 -4.24
C ASP A 233 3.21 -22.74 -4.75
N ARG A 234 4.11 -23.64 -4.32
CA ARG A 234 5.53 -23.67 -4.73
C ARG A 234 5.77 -23.80 -6.24
N LYS A 235 4.78 -24.22 -7.02
CA LYS A 235 4.86 -24.36 -8.48
C LYS A 235 4.23 -23.15 -9.21
N GLY A 236 3.80 -22.12 -8.49
CA GLY A 236 3.14 -20.96 -9.06
C GLY A 236 1.67 -21.19 -9.46
N ARG A 237 1.05 -22.27 -8.99
CA ARG A 237 -0.39 -22.53 -9.18
C ARG A 237 -1.21 -21.81 -8.12
N LEU A 238 -2.43 -21.43 -8.45
CA LEU A 238 -3.31 -20.74 -7.52
C LEU A 238 -4.16 -21.74 -6.74
N VAL A 239 -4.06 -21.75 -5.42
CA VAL A 239 -5.00 -22.44 -4.54
C VAL A 239 -6.11 -21.46 -4.18
N VAL A 240 -7.37 -21.86 -4.35
CA VAL A 240 -8.55 -21.05 -4.11
C VAL A 240 -9.47 -21.76 -3.13
N ALA A 241 -9.94 -21.04 -2.11
CA ALA A 241 -10.92 -21.56 -1.16
C ALA A 241 -12.34 -21.18 -1.58
N LYS A 242 -13.21 -22.19 -1.58
CA LYS A 242 -14.65 -22.03 -1.77
C LYS A 242 -15.27 -21.51 -0.47
N GLU A 243 -16.24 -20.61 -0.58
CA GLU A 243 -16.95 -20.00 0.56
C GLU A 243 -17.58 -21.05 1.47
N LYS A 244 -18.30 -22.02 0.92
CA LYS A 244 -18.94 -23.06 1.73
C LYS A 244 -17.96 -24.14 2.12
N GLN A 245 -17.38 -24.81 1.12
CA GLN A 245 -16.58 -26.00 1.36
C GLN A 245 -15.65 -26.34 0.20
N GLY A 246 -14.42 -26.69 0.56
CA GLY A 246 -13.41 -27.25 -0.32
C GLY A 246 -12.40 -26.24 -0.85
N LEU A 247 -11.32 -26.79 -1.39
CA LEU A 247 -10.21 -26.06 -1.98
C LEU A 247 -10.01 -26.53 -3.42
N LEU A 248 -9.80 -25.58 -4.32
CA LEU A 248 -9.45 -25.80 -5.71
C LEU A 248 -7.99 -25.42 -5.95
N ARG A 249 -7.35 -26.06 -6.92
CA ARG A 249 -6.03 -25.65 -7.43
C ARG A 249 -6.16 -25.37 -8.92
N PHE A 250 -5.70 -24.20 -9.32
CA PHE A 250 -5.70 -23.72 -10.70
C PHE A 250 -4.28 -23.69 -11.23
N THR A 251 -4.05 -24.38 -12.35
CA THR A 251 -2.81 -24.23 -13.12
C THR A 251 -3.01 -23.13 -14.14
N LEU A 252 -2.26 -22.03 -13.98
CA LEU A 252 -2.36 -20.88 -14.88
C LEU A 252 -1.90 -21.26 -16.30
N PRO A 253 -2.57 -20.75 -17.34
CA PRO A 253 -2.14 -20.97 -18.71
C PRO A 253 -0.78 -20.29 -18.97
N GLN A 254 0.07 -20.94 -19.77
CA GLN A 254 1.36 -20.36 -20.18
C GLN A 254 1.26 -19.53 -21.47
N SER A 255 0.11 -19.60 -22.14
CA SER A 255 -0.19 -18.85 -23.35
C SER A 255 -1.70 -18.62 -23.48
N ASN A 256 -2.09 -17.62 -24.26
CA ASN A 256 -3.51 -17.27 -24.47
C ASN A 256 -4.33 -18.37 -25.19
N THR A 257 -3.67 -19.44 -25.66
CA THR A 257 -4.32 -20.60 -26.28
C THR A 257 -4.58 -21.74 -25.30
N GLU A 258 -3.99 -21.71 -24.11
CA GLU A 258 -4.16 -22.74 -23.09
C GLU A 258 -5.35 -22.43 -22.18
N GLN A 259 -6.10 -23.46 -21.80
CA GLN A 259 -7.14 -23.32 -20.78
C GLN A 259 -6.55 -23.54 -19.39
N MET A 260 -7.00 -22.73 -18.45
CA MET A 260 -6.71 -22.93 -17.03
C MET A 260 -7.24 -24.29 -16.57
N GLN A 261 -6.34 -25.15 -16.07
CA GLN A 261 -6.72 -26.44 -15.49
C GLN A 261 -7.18 -26.24 -14.05
N VAL A 262 -8.22 -26.96 -13.65
CA VAL A 262 -8.82 -26.86 -12.32
C VAL A 262 -8.96 -28.26 -11.72
N GLU A 263 -8.51 -28.43 -10.49
CA GLU A 263 -8.69 -29.66 -9.72
C GLU A 263 -9.14 -29.34 -8.29
N THR A 264 -9.92 -30.26 -7.70
CA THR A 264 -10.29 -30.19 -6.28
C THR A 264 -9.21 -30.87 -5.46
N ILE A 265 -8.58 -30.13 -4.55
CA ILE A 265 -7.48 -30.63 -3.70
C ILE A 265 -7.94 -30.90 -2.26
N ASN A 266 -9.13 -30.44 -1.90
CA ASN A 266 -9.78 -30.76 -0.64
C ASN A 266 -11.30 -30.59 -0.77
N GLU A 267 -12.07 -31.55 -0.27
CA GLU A 267 -13.55 -31.50 -0.30
C GLU A 267 -14.17 -31.28 1.08
N LYS A 268 -13.37 -31.26 2.14
CA LYS A 268 -13.86 -31.41 3.52
C LYS A 268 -13.89 -30.10 4.29
N LEU A 269 -12.83 -29.31 4.18
CA LEU A 269 -12.67 -28.09 4.97
C LEU A 269 -13.71 -27.05 4.57
N ARG A 270 -14.35 -26.45 5.58
CA ARG A 270 -15.45 -25.52 5.39
C ARG A 270 -15.00 -24.08 5.59
N GLU A 271 -15.35 -23.24 4.63
CA GLU A 271 -15.12 -21.80 4.66
C GLU A 271 -13.68 -21.42 5.03
N CYS A 272 -12.73 -21.83 4.18
CA CYS A 272 -11.34 -21.45 4.37
C CYS A 272 -11.13 -19.99 3.99
N ARG A 273 -11.08 -19.08 4.98
CA ARG A 273 -10.87 -17.64 4.74
C ARG A 273 -9.41 -17.21 4.78
N GLY A 274 -8.51 -18.15 5.10
CA GLY A 274 -7.09 -17.93 5.05
C GLY A 274 -6.36 -19.08 4.38
N LEU A 275 -5.49 -18.75 3.42
CA LEU A 275 -4.63 -19.71 2.72
C LEU A 275 -3.21 -19.17 2.67
N LEU A 276 -2.25 -20.03 3.01
CA LEU A 276 -0.83 -19.71 2.94
C LEU A 276 -0.03 -20.96 2.56
N PHE A 277 0.72 -20.90 1.48
CA PHE A 277 1.78 -21.87 1.24
C PHE A 277 3.08 -21.39 1.92
N ALA A 278 3.57 -22.16 2.88
CA ALA A 278 4.82 -21.89 3.60
C ALA A 278 5.40 -23.20 4.12
N HIS A 279 6.71 -23.24 4.44
CA HIS A 279 7.34 -24.39 5.08
C HIS A 279 6.99 -25.74 4.42
N ASP A 280 7.00 -25.77 3.08
CA ASP A 280 6.64 -26.94 2.26
C ASP A 280 5.25 -27.54 2.56
N SER A 281 4.28 -26.69 2.90
CA SER A 281 2.93 -27.13 3.23
C SER A 281 1.91 -26.04 2.89
N LEU A 282 0.67 -26.47 2.62
CA LEU A 282 -0.46 -25.56 2.53
C LEU A 282 -1.11 -25.44 3.91
N TYR A 283 -1.21 -24.22 4.41
CA TYR A 283 -1.94 -23.90 5.62
C TYR A 283 -3.31 -23.33 5.26
N ALA A 284 -4.36 -23.84 5.90
CA ALA A 284 -5.73 -23.43 5.68
C ALA A 284 -6.40 -23.04 7.00
N MET A 285 -6.89 -21.81 7.08
CA MET A 285 -7.70 -21.33 8.18
C MET A 285 -9.17 -21.57 7.87
N ALA A 286 -9.71 -22.69 8.35
CA ALA A 286 -11.09 -23.11 8.11
C ALA A 286 -12.01 -22.52 9.19
N ASN A 287 -12.74 -21.48 8.81
CA ASN A 287 -13.53 -20.68 9.74
C ASN A 287 -14.70 -21.48 10.34
N ASN A 288 -15.43 -22.22 9.50
CA ASN A 288 -16.55 -23.06 9.94
C ASN A 288 -16.11 -24.33 10.68
N ASP A 289 -14.85 -24.74 10.52
CA ASP A 289 -14.23 -25.83 11.29
C ASP A 289 -13.44 -25.33 12.51
N LYS A 290 -13.44 -24.00 12.74
CA LYS A 290 -12.80 -23.34 13.88
C LYS A 290 -11.32 -23.69 14.06
N GLY A 291 -10.59 -23.94 12.98
CA GLY A 291 -9.24 -24.49 13.08
C GLY A 291 -8.27 -24.06 11.99
N LEU A 292 -6.98 -24.06 12.37
CA LEU A 292 -5.84 -23.99 11.46
C LEU A 292 -5.39 -25.41 11.11
N TYR A 293 -5.38 -25.70 9.82
CA TYR A 293 -4.99 -26.99 9.26
C TYR A 293 -3.70 -26.87 8.46
N ARG A 294 -2.93 -27.96 8.43
CA ARG A 294 -1.77 -28.16 7.57
C ARG A 294 -2.05 -29.31 6.61
N LEU A 295 -1.91 -29.04 5.32
CA LEU A 295 -2.09 -29.98 4.23
C LEU A 295 -0.72 -30.33 3.64
N ARG A 296 -0.45 -31.62 3.45
CA ARG A 296 0.81 -32.14 2.91
C ARG A 296 0.60 -33.23 1.88
N ASP A 297 1.48 -33.20 0.89
CA ASP A 297 1.78 -34.30 -0.02
C ASP A 297 2.94 -35.09 0.62
N THR A 298 2.66 -36.28 1.12
CA THR A 298 3.62 -37.15 1.82
C THR A 298 4.15 -38.27 0.95
N ASN A 299 3.55 -38.52 -0.22
CA ASN A 299 3.91 -39.58 -1.14
C ASN A 299 4.54 -39.08 -2.46
N GLY A 300 4.55 -37.77 -2.69
CA GLY A 300 5.14 -37.10 -3.86
C GLY A 300 4.26 -37.11 -5.12
N ASP A 301 2.96 -37.42 -5.01
CA ASP A 301 2.04 -37.48 -6.15
C ASP A 301 1.40 -36.12 -6.50
N ASP A 302 1.83 -35.06 -5.83
CA ASP A 302 1.33 -33.69 -5.98
C ASP A 302 -0.13 -33.52 -5.53
N GLN A 303 -0.65 -34.41 -4.68
CA GLN A 303 -1.94 -34.30 -3.98
C GLN A 303 -1.74 -34.21 -2.47
N PHE A 304 -2.65 -33.52 -1.79
CA PHE A 304 -2.60 -33.42 -0.33
C PHE A 304 -3.27 -34.63 0.32
N ASP A 305 -2.49 -35.69 0.59
CA ASP A 305 -2.98 -36.90 1.27
C ASP A 305 -3.13 -36.73 2.79
N GLU A 306 -2.39 -35.81 3.41
CA GLU A 306 -2.48 -35.54 4.84
C GLU A 306 -3.15 -34.18 5.09
N VAL A 307 -4.22 -34.19 5.90
CA VAL A 307 -4.88 -32.99 6.41
C VAL A 307 -4.85 -33.02 7.94
N ARG A 308 -3.97 -32.24 8.55
CA ARG A 308 -3.74 -32.24 10.00
C ARG A 308 -4.25 -30.96 10.64
N LEU A 309 -5.13 -31.08 11.62
CA LEU A 309 -5.48 -29.98 12.52
C LEU A 309 -4.27 -29.62 13.39
N LEU A 310 -3.86 -28.36 13.36
CA LEU A 310 -2.76 -27.84 14.18
C LEU A 310 -3.27 -27.16 15.45
N LYS A 311 -4.31 -26.32 15.31
CA LYS A 311 -4.84 -25.51 16.41
C LYS A 311 -6.31 -25.20 16.19
N THR A 312 -7.08 -25.18 17.28
CA THR A 312 -8.46 -24.72 17.31
C THR A 312 -8.56 -23.31 17.89
N PHE A 313 -9.58 -22.57 17.47
CA PHE A 313 -9.86 -21.22 17.96
C PHE A 313 -11.33 -21.12 18.36
N ASP A 314 -11.60 -20.76 19.61
CA ASP A 314 -12.96 -20.64 20.14
C ASP A 314 -13.70 -19.40 19.61
N GLY A 315 -15.03 -19.37 19.78
CA GLY A 315 -15.91 -18.31 19.27
C GLY A 315 -16.87 -18.76 18.18
N SER A 316 -17.57 -17.81 17.58
CA SER A 316 -18.55 -18.02 16.49
C SER A 316 -17.90 -17.83 15.12
N VAL A 317 -18.61 -18.15 14.04
CA VAL A 317 -18.07 -18.18 12.67
C VAL A 317 -18.25 -16.85 11.91
N GLY A 318 -18.86 -15.81 12.48
CA GLY A 318 -19.21 -14.59 11.74
C GLY A 318 -18.03 -13.82 11.15
N HIS A 319 -17.61 -12.74 11.80
CA HIS A 319 -16.37 -12.05 11.47
C HIS A 319 -15.23 -12.81 12.17
N GLY A 320 -14.89 -13.97 11.60
CA GLY A 320 -14.20 -15.05 12.29
C GLY A 320 -12.70 -15.15 12.00
N ARG A 321 -12.22 -16.38 11.75
CA ARG A 321 -10.81 -16.64 11.48
C ARG A 321 -10.54 -16.38 10.00
N ASN A 322 -9.67 -15.42 9.69
CA ASN A 322 -9.47 -14.91 8.33
C ASN A 322 -8.06 -15.26 7.81
N GLN A 323 -7.38 -14.31 7.15
CA GLN A 323 -6.19 -14.56 6.36
C GLN A 323 -4.94 -14.95 7.17
N LEU A 324 -4.09 -15.75 6.53
CA LEU A 324 -2.76 -16.15 7.01
C LEU A 324 -1.68 -15.41 6.21
N VAL A 325 -0.57 -15.05 6.87
CA VAL A 325 0.61 -14.49 6.20
C VAL A 325 1.89 -15.00 6.85
N LEU A 326 2.93 -15.20 6.03
CA LEU A 326 4.27 -15.48 6.52
C LEU A 326 4.95 -14.18 6.94
N GLY A 327 5.34 -14.09 8.21
CA GLY A 327 6.08 -12.95 8.74
C GLY A 327 7.57 -12.99 8.40
N PRO A 328 8.28 -11.85 8.52
CA PRO A 328 9.71 -11.77 8.24
C PRO A 328 10.59 -12.56 9.22
N ASP A 329 10.04 -12.95 10.38
CA ASP A 329 10.66 -13.85 11.35
C ASP A 329 10.46 -15.34 11.00
N GLY A 330 9.85 -15.64 9.85
CA GLY A 330 9.55 -16.99 9.40
C GLY A 330 8.38 -17.65 10.14
N MET A 331 7.57 -16.88 10.88
CA MET A 331 6.41 -17.38 11.60
C MET A 331 5.12 -17.11 10.84
N ILE A 332 4.09 -17.91 11.09
CA ILE A 332 2.76 -17.70 10.51
C ILE A 332 1.97 -16.74 11.41
N TYR A 333 1.40 -15.72 10.79
CA TYR A 333 0.52 -14.75 11.42
C TYR A 333 -0.89 -14.93 10.89
N ALA A 334 -1.88 -14.77 11.75
CA ALA A 334 -3.29 -14.89 11.42
C ALA A 334 -4.05 -13.66 11.89
N ILE A 335 -4.93 -13.13 11.03
CA ILE A 335 -5.88 -12.08 11.39
C ILE A 335 -7.22 -12.68 11.75
N PHE A 336 -7.77 -12.22 12.87
CA PHE A 336 -9.05 -12.66 13.41
C PHE A 336 -9.99 -11.46 13.52
N GLY A 337 -11.27 -11.67 13.21
CA GLY A 337 -12.31 -10.71 13.54
C GLY A 337 -12.83 -10.89 14.97
N ASP A 338 -13.84 -10.10 15.33
CA ASP A 338 -14.45 -10.00 16.66
C ASP A 338 -15.29 -11.22 17.06
N SER A 339 -15.55 -12.15 16.15
CA SER A 339 -16.25 -13.40 16.46
C SER A 339 -15.35 -14.49 17.05
N VAL A 340 -14.05 -14.23 17.18
CA VAL A 340 -13.05 -15.19 17.67
C VAL A 340 -12.67 -14.84 19.09
N VAL A 341 -12.77 -15.82 19.99
CA VAL A 341 -12.25 -15.69 21.35
C VAL A 341 -10.73 -15.69 21.24
N GLU A 342 -10.12 -14.64 21.77
CA GLU A 342 -8.67 -14.50 21.75
C GLU A 342 -7.99 -15.66 22.51
N PRO A 343 -7.07 -16.41 21.86
CA PRO A 343 -6.33 -17.46 22.54
C PRO A 343 -5.46 -16.91 23.66
N GLN A 344 -5.39 -17.60 24.81
CA GLN A 344 -4.55 -17.17 25.94
C GLN A 344 -3.05 -17.10 25.60
N ASP A 345 -2.62 -17.84 24.58
CA ASP A 345 -1.24 -17.86 24.09
C ASP A 345 -1.00 -16.90 22.91
N ALA A 346 -1.97 -16.05 22.56
CA ALA A 346 -1.82 -15.05 21.50
C ALA A 346 -0.70 -14.05 21.84
N LYS A 347 0.25 -13.90 20.92
CA LYS A 347 1.27 -12.85 20.98
C LYS A 347 0.88 -11.72 20.03
N HIS A 348 0.37 -10.62 20.58
CA HIS A 348 -0.04 -9.44 19.80
C HIS A 348 1.15 -8.74 19.16
N LEU A 349 0.97 -8.32 17.90
CA LEU A 349 1.85 -7.38 17.22
C LEU A 349 1.02 -6.45 16.30
N PRO A 350 0.91 -5.14 16.57
CA PRO A 350 1.09 -4.42 17.85
C PRO A 350 -0.13 -4.61 18.79
N LYS A 351 -0.07 -4.06 20.01
CA LYS A 351 -1.22 -4.03 20.94
C LYS A 351 -2.44 -3.46 20.22
N SER A 352 -3.59 -4.14 20.32
CA SER A 352 -4.88 -3.62 19.88
C SER A 352 -5.03 -2.18 20.34
N LEU A 353 -5.24 -1.25 19.39
CA LEU A 353 -5.62 0.12 19.72
C LEU A 353 -7.01 0.03 20.34
N ALA A 354 -7.10 0.29 21.65
CA ALA A 354 -8.39 0.40 22.30
C ALA A 354 -9.26 1.39 21.52
N HIS A 355 -10.49 0.98 21.17
CA HIS A 355 -11.44 1.89 20.55
C HIS A 355 -11.57 3.15 21.44
N PRO A 356 -11.24 4.35 20.93
CA PRO A 356 -11.70 5.56 21.57
C PRO A 356 -13.20 5.65 21.25
N THR A 357 -14.03 5.73 22.29
CA THR A 357 -15.42 6.21 22.26
C THR A 357 -16.54 5.27 21.74
N SER A 358 -16.69 4.07 22.28
CA SER A 358 -18.05 3.48 22.42
C SER A 358 -18.20 2.74 23.75
N ALA A 359 -19.32 2.94 24.43
CA ALA A 359 -19.65 2.34 25.71
C ALA A 359 -20.08 0.85 25.59
N GLU A 360 -19.77 0.21 24.47
CA GLU A 360 -20.07 -1.19 24.20
C GLU A 360 -18.76 -1.95 24.07
N THR A 361 -18.53 -2.89 24.98
CA THR A 361 -17.41 -3.82 24.97
C THR A 361 -17.64 -4.88 23.88
N THR A 362 -17.54 -4.51 22.61
CA THR A 362 -17.36 -5.50 21.55
C THR A 362 -15.89 -5.89 21.50
N GLN A 363 -15.61 -7.20 21.41
CA GLN A 363 -14.24 -7.66 21.17
C GLN A 363 -13.76 -7.04 19.85
N SER A 364 -12.53 -6.54 19.78
CA SER A 364 -11.94 -6.09 18.52
C SER A 364 -11.28 -7.28 17.83
N GLY A 365 -11.23 -7.26 16.49
CA GLY A 365 -10.36 -8.17 15.76
C GLY A 365 -8.89 -8.01 16.19
N PHE A 366 -8.10 -9.07 16.04
CA PHE A 366 -6.71 -9.10 16.48
C PHE A 366 -5.80 -9.80 15.48
N LEU A 367 -4.52 -9.40 15.47
CA LEU A 367 -3.45 -10.13 14.80
C LEU A 367 -2.74 -10.99 15.85
N ALA A 368 -2.61 -12.30 15.58
CA ALA A 368 -1.81 -13.18 16.42
C ALA A 368 -0.79 -13.93 15.59
N ARG A 369 0.38 -14.16 16.20
CA ARG A 369 1.33 -15.17 15.76
C ARG A 369 0.79 -16.55 16.13
N THR A 370 0.64 -17.46 15.16
CA THR A 370 0.02 -18.79 15.35
C THR A 370 1.02 -19.93 15.43
#